data_AF-A0A7S1NXZ0-F1
#
_entry.id   AF-A0A7S1NXZ0-F1
#
_cell.length_a   1.000
_cell.length_b   1.000
_cell.length_c   1.000
_cell.angle_alpha   90.00
_cell.angle_beta   90.00
_cell.angle_gamma   90.00
#
_symmetry.space_group_name_H-M   'P 1'
#
loop_
_entity.id
_entity.type
_entity.pdbx_description
1 polymer ?
#
loop_
_entity_poly.entity_id
_entity_poly.type
_entity_poly.pdbx_seq_one_letter_code
_entity_poly.pdbx_strand_id
1 'polypeptide(L)'
;MPAADPSLSTYHLHAVLVHQGEIFSGHYYALIRPQGPGGPWFKFNDRIVVQTSETAATQEQYGGRGLLNMNNSAYVLQYVQEANLAAVLKEVSLPEGLERSLRDEADRIAVWRQRAQRQNQECNLVKLLCAQQVRRLIYEHAGP
;
A
#
# COMPACT_ATOMS: atom_id res chain seq x y z
N MET A 1 -32.68 25.94 28.55
CA MET A 1 -32.17 25.08 27.46
C MET A 1 -31.52 23.87 28.11
N PRO A 2 -31.92 22.63 27.83
CA PRO A 2 -31.17 21.47 28.30
C PRO A 2 -29.76 21.52 27.71
N ALA A 3 -28.74 21.19 28.51
CA ALA A 3 -27.37 21.09 28.04
C ALA A 3 -27.28 19.97 26.99
N ALA A 4 -26.65 20.25 25.85
CA ALA A 4 -26.39 19.23 24.84
C ALA A 4 -25.49 18.14 25.44
N ASP A 5 -25.79 16.87 25.15
CA ASP A 5 -24.95 15.74 25.55
C ASP A 5 -23.55 15.92 24.93
N PRO A 6 -22.49 16.08 25.76
CA PRO A 6 -21.14 16.30 25.27
C PRO A 6 -20.65 15.21 24.32
N SER A 7 -21.11 13.96 24.51
CA SER A 7 -20.70 12.80 23.70
C SER A 7 -21.16 12.90 22.24
N LEU A 8 -22.19 13.70 21.95
CA LEU A 8 -22.64 14.00 20.59
C LEU A 8 -21.77 15.05 19.89
N SER A 9 -20.94 15.78 20.66
CA SER A 9 -20.06 16.84 20.13
C SER A 9 -18.58 16.48 20.11
N THR A 10 -18.19 15.36 20.74
CA THR A 10 -16.80 14.89 20.74
C THR A 10 -16.48 14.06 19.51
N TYR A 11 -15.35 14.39 18.87
CA TYR A 11 -14.82 13.68 17.71
C TYR A 11 -13.34 13.34 17.92
N HIS A 12 -12.95 12.16 17.49
CA HIS A 12 -11.56 11.71 17.55
C HIS A 12 -10.96 11.64 16.16
N LEU A 13 -9.77 12.19 16.00
CA LEU A 13 -9.00 12.04 14.78
C LEU A 13 -8.66 10.55 14.57
N HIS A 14 -8.98 10.04 13.38
CA HIS A 14 -8.82 8.63 13.03
C HIS A 14 -7.80 8.43 11.91
N ALA A 15 -7.80 9.32 10.91
CA ALA A 15 -6.83 9.30 9.83
C ALA A 15 -6.41 10.70 9.39
N VAL A 16 -5.15 10.80 8.96
CA VAL A 16 -4.53 11.99 8.37
C VAL A 16 -3.98 11.57 7.01
N LEU A 17 -4.57 12.09 5.93
CA LEU A 17 -4.07 11.86 4.58
C LEU A 17 -3.12 13.01 4.24
N VAL A 18 -1.93 12.63 3.81
CA VAL A 18 -0.83 13.56 3.57
C VAL A 18 -0.49 13.55 2.10
N HIS A 19 -0.28 14.76 1.58
CA HIS A 19 0.33 14.98 0.28
C HIS A 19 1.75 15.48 0.50
N GLN A 20 2.72 14.78 -0.06
CA GLN A 20 4.13 15.16 -0.06
C GLN A 20 4.54 15.58 -1.47
N GLY A 21 4.66 16.88 -1.71
CA GLY A 21 5.06 17.41 -3.01
C GLY A 21 4.50 18.79 -3.31
N GLU A 22 4.35 19.09 -4.60
CA GLU A 22 3.83 20.33 -5.15
C GLU A 22 2.43 20.14 -5.75
N ILE A 23 1.77 21.22 -6.13
CA ILE A 23 0.39 21.20 -6.63
C ILE A 23 0.16 20.30 -7.87
N PHE A 24 1.19 20.07 -8.69
CA PHE A 24 1.10 19.27 -9.91
C PHE A 24 1.76 17.89 -9.80
N SER A 25 2.48 17.62 -8.71
CA SER A 25 3.26 16.39 -8.56
C SER A 25 3.57 16.13 -7.10
N GLY A 26 3.31 14.92 -6.64
CA GLY A 26 3.65 14.52 -5.30
C GLY A 26 3.26 13.08 -5.02
N HIS A 27 3.41 12.71 -3.76
CA HIS A 27 3.17 11.37 -3.26
C HIS A 27 2.16 11.40 -2.13
N TYR A 28 1.24 10.44 -2.13
CA TYR A 28 0.19 10.34 -1.14
C TYR A 28 0.47 9.20 -0.18
N TYR A 29 0.26 9.45 1.10
CA TYR A 29 0.26 8.40 2.12
C TYR A 29 -0.78 8.73 3.19
N ALA A 30 -1.16 7.70 3.95
CA ALA A 30 -2.11 7.84 5.03
C ALA A 30 -1.47 7.49 6.37
N LEU A 31 -1.79 8.25 7.39
CA LEU A 31 -1.51 7.94 8.78
C LEU A 31 -2.85 7.59 9.42
N ILE A 32 -2.99 6.36 9.93
CA ILE A 32 -4.28 5.85 10.44
C ILE A 32 -4.05 5.26 11.82
N ARG A 33 -5.03 5.44 12.71
CA ARG A 33 -5.10 4.82 14.03
C ARG A 33 -6.26 3.80 14.07
N PRO A 34 -6.02 2.53 13.68
CA PRO A 34 -7.09 1.55 13.47
C PRO A 34 -7.86 1.21 14.74
N GLN A 35 -7.19 1.15 15.90
CA GLN A 35 -7.82 0.79 17.17
C GLN A 35 -8.55 1.96 17.86
N GLY A 36 -8.58 3.15 17.24
CA GLY A 36 -9.21 4.34 17.84
C GLY A 36 -8.35 5.03 18.91
N PRO A 37 -8.93 5.95 19.70
CA PRO A 37 -8.21 6.74 20.70
C PRO A 37 -7.39 5.89 21.68
N GLY A 38 -6.15 6.31 21.96
CA GLY A 38 -5.21 5.54 22.79
C GLY A 38 -4.52 4.37 22.07
N GLY A 39 -4.95 4.03 20.85
CA GLY A 39 -4.29 3.04 20.01
C GLY A 39 -3.05 3.58 19.25
N PRO A 40 -2.20 2.69 18.71
CA PRO A 40 -1.05 3.07 17.92
C PRO A 40 -1.42 3.66 16.55
N TRP A 41 -0.58 4.58 16.07
CA TRP A 41 -0.63 5.12 14.72
C TRP A 41 0.22 4.28 13.77
N PHE A 42 -0.22 4.19 12.51
CA PHE A 42 0.52 3.52 11.45
C PHE A 42 0.57 4.42 10.21
N LYS A 43 1.75 4.49 9.59
CA LYS A 43 1.96 5.10 8.27
C LYS A 43 1.78 4.04 7.19
N PHE A 44 0.76 4.20 6.38
CA PHE A 44 0.46 3.41 5.18
C PHE A 44 1.03 4.15 3.97
N ASN A 45 2.17 3.68 3.48
CA ASN A 45 2.89 4.21 2.34
C ASN A 45 2.96 3.14 1.23
N ASP A 46 1.90 3.07 0.42
CA ASP A 46 1.68 2.04 -0.60
C ASP A 46 1.82 0.62 -0.04
N ARG A 47 2.94 -0.05 -0.33
CA ARG A 47 3.24 -1.43 0.08
C ARG A 47 3.87 -1.52 1.47
N ILE A 48 4.28 -0.38 2.04
CA ILE A 48 5.01 -0.33 3.31
C ILE A 48 4.08 0.22 4.38
N VAL A 49 3.85 -0.59 5.41
CA VAL A 49 3.12 -0.18 6.60
C VAL A 49 4.07 -0.22 7.79
N VAL A 50 4.22 0.90 8.47
CA VAL A 50 5.08 1.01 9.66
C VAL A 50 4.32 1.68 10.79
N GLN A 51 4.50 1.19 12.01
CA GLN A 51 4.02 1.89 13.20
C GLN A 51 4.76 3.22 13.34
N THR A 52 4.07 4.25 13.81
CA THR A 52 4.62 5.60 14.01
C THR A 52 4.07 6.25 15.27
N SER A 53 4.64 7.40 15.65
CA SER A 53 4.19 8.17 16.81
C SER A 53 2.99 9.05 16.47
N GLU A 54 2.22 9.45 17.49
CA GLU A 54 1.13 10.41 17.30
C GLU A 54 1.65 11.78 16.85
N THR A 55 2.81 12.22 17.34
CA THR A 55 3.47 13.45 16.88
C THR A 55 3.77 13.41 15.39
N ALA A 56 4.32 12.29 14.90
CA ALA A 56 4.58 12.09 13.48
C ALA A 56 3.28 12.02 12.67
N ALA A 57 2.22 11.42 13.22
CA ALA A 57 0.93 11.36 12.56
C ALA A 57 0.18 12.70 12.50
N THR A 58 0.46 13.62 13.43
CA THR A 58 -0.30 14.87 13.61
C THR A 58 0.57 16.11 13.37
N GLN A 59 1.36 16.51 14.36
CA GLN A 59 2.10 17.77 14.39
C GLN A 59 3.08 17.92 13.23
N GLU A 60 3.75 16.83 12.85
CA GLU A 60 4.68 16.82 11.71
C GLU A 60 3.97 16.95 10.34
N GLN A 61 2.64 16.86 10.32
CA GLN A 61 1.82 17.00 9.11
C GLN A 61 1.10 18.36 9.01
N TYR A 62 1.36 19.30 9.94
CA TYR A 62 0.83 20.66 9.86
C TYR A 62 1.39 21.45 8.65
N GLY A 63 2.48 20.97 8.06
CA GLY A 63 3.16 21.61 6.94
C GLY A 63 4.19 22.65 7.36
N GLY A 64 4.65 23.42 6.38
CA GLY A 64 5.75 24.38 6.52
C GLY A 64 7.10 23.84 6.04
N ARG A 65 8.02 24.74 5.71
CA ARG A 65 9.41 24.35 5.37
C ARG A 65 10.16 24.01 6.66
N GLY A 66 10.05 22.76 7.10
CA GLY A 66 10.92 22.22 8.14
C GLY A 66 12.39 22.20 7.68
N LEU A 67 13.31 21.95 8.61
CA LEU A 67 14.77 21.87 8.38
C LEU A 67 15.18 20.90 7.24
N LEU A 68 14.31 19.98 6.86
CA LEU A 68 14.54 18.95 5.84
C LEU A 68 13.86 19.23 4.49
N ASN A 69 13.24 20.41 4.28
CA ASN A 69 12.56 20.80 3.03
C ASN A 69 11.57 19.75 2.49
N MET A 70 10.94 18.96 3.38
CA MET A 70 9.88 18.05 2.96
C MET A 70 8.58 18.84 2.87
N ASN A 71 8.03 18.93 1.66
CA ASN A 71 6.75 19.59 1.39
C ASN A 71 5.58 18.63 1.69
N ASN A 72 5.52 18.09 2.91
CA ASN A 72 4.42 17.25 3.35
C ASN A 72 3.42 18.08 4.16
N SER A 73 2.14 18.01 3.79
CA SER A 73 1.07 18.59 4.58
C SER A 73 -0.17 17.70 4.56
N ALA A 74 -0.87 17.65 5.69
CA ALA A 74 -2.19 17.06 5.77
C ALA A 74 -3.12 17.83 4.82
N TYR A 75 -3.81 17.11 3.94
CA TYR A 75 -4.80 17.69 3.03
C TYR A 75 -6.22 17.19 3.30
N VAL A 76 -6.38 16.02 3.94
CA VAL A 76 -7.67 15.52 4.44
C VAL A 76 -7.48 14.96 5.86
N LEU A 77 -8.39 15.34 6.76
CA LEU A 77 -8.50 14.79 8.10
C LEU A 77 -9.81 14.03 8.22
N GLN A 78 -9.73 12.81 8.74
CA GLN A 78 -10.91 11.98 9.01
C GLN A 78 -11.10 11.86 10.51
N TYR A 79 -12.27 12.27 10.98
CA TYR A 79 -12.69 12.16 12.37
C TYR A 79 -13.84 11.17 12.51
N VAL A 80 -13.92 10.52 13.67
CA VAL A 80 -15.03 9.64 14.05
C VAL A 80 -15.65 10.18 15.33
N GLN A 81 -16.97 10.28 15.36
CA GLN A 81 -17.72 10.74 16.54
C GLN A 81 -17.57 9.72 17.67
N GLU A 82 -17.36 10.19 18.90
CA GLU A 82 -17.14 9.34 20.07
C GLU A 82 -18.30 8.33 20.27
N ALA A 83 -19.55 8.79 20.18
CA ALA A 83 -20.74 7.95 20.29
C ALA A 83 -20.82 6.81 19.25
N ASN A 84 -20.16 6.94 18.10
CA ASN A 84 -20.20 5.98 17.00
C ASN A 84 -18.91 5.13 16.88
N LEU A 85 -17.90 5.36 17.72
CA LEU A 85 -16.58 4.76 17.59
C LEU A 85 -16.64 3.23 17.57
N ALA A 86 -17.39 2.63 18.50
CA ALA A 86 -17.51 1.19 18.62
C ALA A 86 -18.18 0.54 17.40
N ALA A 87 -19.16 1.21 16.79
CA ALA A 87 -19.84 0.72 15.60
C ALA A 87 -18.94 0.82 14.35
N VAL A 88 -18.20 1.91 14.22
CA VAL A 88 -17.34 2.19 13.06
C VAL A 88 -16.07 1.33 13.07
N LEU A 89 -15.46 1.09 14.23
CA LEU A 89 -14.19 0.36 14.36
C LEU A 89 -14.35 -1.12 14.71
N LYS A 90 -15.56 -1.65 14.65
CA LYS A 90 -15.83 -3.07 14.93
C LYS A 90 -15.09 -3.96 13.94
N GLU A 91 -14.56 -5.09 14.42
CA GLU A 91 -14.05 -6.14 13.53
C GLU A 91 -15.13 -6.64 12.56
N VAL A 92 -14.75 -6.76 11.30
CA VAL A 92 -15.62 -7.19 10.22
C VAL A 92 -15.27 -8.63 9.84
N SER A 93 -16.28 -9.51 9.84
CA SER A 93 -16.16 -10.86 9.28
C SER A 93 -16.52 -10.86 7.80
N LEU A 94 -15.84 -11.70 7.02
CA LEU A 94 -16.16 -11.88 5.60
C LEU A 94 -17.34 -12.85 5.46
N PRO A 95 -18.36 -12.51 4.64
CA PRO A 95 -19.40 -13.47 4.28
C PRO A 95 -18.82 -14.66 3.49
N GLU A 96 -19.29 -15.87 3.78
CA GLU A 96 -18.74 -17.12 3.21
C GLU A 96 -18.69 -17.11 1.67
N GLY A 97 -19.76 -16.60 1.02
CA GLY A 97 -19.81 -16.52 -0.44
C GLY A 97 -18.71 -15.65 -1.03
N LEU A 98 -18.42 -14.50 -0.40
CA LEU A 98 -17.34 -13.60 -0.82
C LEU A 98 -15.98 -14.23 -0.56
N GLU A 99 -15.80 -14.88 0.60
CA GLU A 99 -14.56 -15.57 0.93
C GLU A 99 -14.22 -16.66 -0.10
N ARG A 100 -15.23 -17.44 -0.52
CA ARG A 100 -15.08 -18.45 -1.56
C ARG A 100 -14.68 -17.82 -2.91
N SER A 101 -15.36 -16.75 -3.33
CA SER A 101 -15.02 -16.07 -4.58
C SER A 101 -13.60 -15.49 -4.58
N LEU A 102 -13.12 -14.97 -3.44
CA LEU A 102 -11.74 -14.48 -3.31
C LEU A 102 -10.71 -15.61 -3.41
N ARG A 103 -11.00 -16.79 -2.84
CA ARG A 103 -10.14 -17.98 -2.96
C ARG A 103 -10.05 -18.44 -4.41
N ASP A 104 -11.20 -18.57 -5.09
CA ASP A 104 -11.25 -18.99 -6.49
C ASP A 104 -10.46 -18.03 -7.40
N GLU A 105 -10.55 -16.72 -7.15
CA GLU A 105 -9.81 -15.72 -7.91
C GLU A 105 -8.30 -15.77 -7.60
N ALA A 106 -7.91 -16.00 -6.36
CA ALA A 106 -6.52 -16.20 -5.98
C ALA A 106 -5.90 -17.41 -6.71
N ASP A 107 -6.63 -18.52 -6.79
CA ASP A 107 -6.20 -19.72 -7.52
C ASP A 107 -6.07 -19.45 -9.02
N ARG A 108 -7.01 -18.71 -9.62
CA ARG A 108 -6.92 -18.28 -11.03
C ARG A 108 -5.70 -17.42 -11.29
N ILE A 109 -5.43 -16.44 -10.44
CA ILE A 109 -4.25 -15.57 -10.52
C ILE A 109 -2.96 -16.41 -10.38
N ALA A 110 -2.94 -17.39 -9.48
CA ALA A 110 -1.78 -18.27 -9.29
C ALA A 110 -1.50 -19.13 -10.54
N VAL A 111 -2.54 -19.75 -11.13
CA VAL A 111 -2.41 -20.51 -12.38
C VAL A 111 -1.94 -19.62 -13.52
N TRP A 112 -2.51 -18.42 -13.66
CA TRP A 112 -2.09 -17.46 -14.68
C TRP A 112 -0.63 -17.05 -14.51
N ARG A 113 -0.19 -16.73 -13.28
CA ARG A 113 1.22 -16.41 -12.97
C ARG A 113 2.15 -17.58 -13.30
N GLN A 114 1.76 -18.82 -12.98
CA GLN A 114 2.57 -19.99 -13.29
C GLN A 114 2.70 -20.21 -14.81
N ARG A 115 1.62 -20.04 -15.57
CA ARG A 115 1.64 -20.12 -17.04
C ARG A 115 2.52 -19.03 -17.64
N ALA A 116 2.38 -17.79 -17.19
CA ALA A 116 3.23 -16.68 -17.62
C ALA A 116 4.71 -16.93 -17.32
N GLN A 117 5.03 -17.48 -16.14
CA GLN A 117 6.40 -17.86 -15.78
C GLN A 117 6.95 -18.98 -16.67
N ARG A 118 6.17 -20.02 -16.97
CA ARG A 118 6.56 -21.10 -17.88
C ARG A 118 6.80 -20.57 -19.29
N GLN A 119 5.89 -19.78 -19.83
CA GLN A 119 6.05 -19.17 -21.14
C GLN A 119 7.27 -18.26 -21.20
N ASN A 120 7.53 -17.46 -20.15
CA ASN A 120 8.76 -16.67 -20.06
C ASN A 120 10.02 -17.55 -20.01
N GLN A 121 10.00 -18.71 -19.35
CA GLN A 121 11.13 -19.64 -19.33
C GLN A 121 11.35 -20.34 -20.68
N GLU A 122 10.27 -20.73 -21.35
CA GLU A 122 10.30 -21.35 -22.68
C GLU A 122 10.76 -20.34 -23.76
N CYS A 123 10.32 -19.08 -23.67
CA CYS A 123 10.71 -18.02 -24.59
C CYS A 123 12.09 -17.40 -24.27
N ASN A 124 12.58 -17.46 -23.03
CA ASN A 124 13.92 -16.97 -22.65
C ASN A 124 15.06 -18.00 -22.86
N LEU A 125 14.84 -19.03 -23.68
CA LEU A 125 15.89 -19.96 -24.06
C LEU A 125 16.79 -19.32 -25.15
N VAL A 126 17.52 -18.26 -24.80
CA VAL A 126 18.61 -17.71 -25.61
C VAL A 126 19.85 -18.59 -25.37
N LYS A 127 20.12 -19.53 -26.29
CA LYS A 127 21.42 -20.23 -26.32
C LYS A 127 22.48 -19.24 -26.81
N LEU A 128 23.20 -18.61 -25.88
CA LEU A 128 24.46 -17.92 -26.17
C LEU A 128 25.51 -18.97 -26.55
N LEU A 129 25.66 -19.22 -27.85
CA LEU A 129 26.78 -19.99 -28.37
C LEU A 129 28.02 -19.10 -28.37
N CYS A 130 29.09 -19.53 -27.70
CA CYS A 130 30.38 -18.86 -27.80
C CYS A 130 30.85 -18.87 -29.26
N ALA A 131 31.55 -17.80 -29.69
CA ALA A 131 32.10 -17.71 -31.04
C ALA A 131 32.89 -18.97 -31.44
N GLN A 132 33.60 -19.62 -30.51
CA GLN A 132 34.31 -20.87 -30.76
C GLN A 132 33.41 -22.06 -31.09
N GLN A 133 32.23 -22.18 -30.48
CA GLN A 133 31.28 -23.26 -30.76
C GLN A 133 30.62 -23.08 -32.14
N VAL A 134 30.28 -21.83 -32.49
CA VAL A 134 29.79 -21.49 -33.84
C VAL A 134 30.88 -21.74 -34.87
N ARG A 135 32.14 -21.37 -34.56
CA ARG A 135 33.30 -21.62 -35.43
C ARG A 135 33.50 -23.12 -35.67
N ARG A 136 33.48 -23.95 -34.63
CA ARG A 136 33.54 -25.43 -34.79
C ARG A 136 32.43 -25.97 -35.68
N LEU A 137 31.18 -25.56 -35.44
CA LEU A 137 30.04 -26.01 -36.25
C LEU A 137 30.17 -25.62 -37.73
N ILE A 138 30.68 -24.42 -38.03
CA ILE A 138 30.90 -23.97 -39.40
C ILE A 138 32.06 -24.71 -40.08
N TYR A 139 33.17 -24.91 -39.38
CA TYR A 139 34.38 -25.52 -39.95
C TYR A 139 34.42 -27.04 -39.89
N GLU A 140 33.60 -27.71 -39.07
CA GLU A 140 33.43 -29.17 -39.09
C GLU A 140 32.48 -29.63 -40.21
N HIS A 141 31.68 -28.74 -40.79
CA HIS A 141 30.79 -29.04 -41.94
C HIS A 141 31.29 -28.48 -43.27
N ALA A 142 32.30 -27.61 -43.23
CA ALA A 142 33.12 -27.30 -44.39
C ALA A 142 34.21 -28.37 -44.52
N GLY A 143 33.82 -29.53 -45.08
CA GLY A 143 34.80 -30.49 -45.62
C GLY A 143 35.66 -29.84 -46.73
N PRO A 144 36.84 -30.40 -47.01
CA PRO A 144 37.90 -29.76 -47.80
C PRO A 144 37.47 -29.34 -49.21
#